data_AF-A0AA95LEQ8-F1
#
_entry.id   AF-A0AA95LEQ8-F1
#
_cell.length_a   1.000
_cell.length_b   1.000
_cell.length_c   1.000
_cell.angle_alpha   90.00
_cell.angle_beta   90.00
_cell.angle_gamma   90.00
#
_symmetry.space_group_name_H-M   'P 1'
#
loop_
_entity.id
_entity.type
_entity.pdbx_description
1 polymer ?
#
loop_
_entity_poly.entity_id
_entity_poly.type
_entity_poly.pdbx_seq_one_letter_code
_entity_poly.pdbx_strand_id
1 'polypeptide(L)'
;MKINMKFTSKGKVAIENFNNEELLEIFARYIKTLSKKYDIEVDVPLEENQNIVGDGAVIATAQNVKCDVETFFKELGRDIKVPLKKRLGGKLENVFKTEITE
;
A
#
# COMPACT_ATOMS: atom_id res chain seq x y z
N MET A 1 11.17 -8.59 6.91
CA MET A 1 11.44 -7.23 6.41
C MET A 1 10.18 -6.40 6.60
N LYS A 2 10.29 -5.25 7.26
CA LYS A 2 9.15 -4.34 7.46
C LYS A 2 9.15 -3.27 6.39
N ILE A 3 7.98 -3.03 5.80
CA ILE A 3 7.79 -2.08 4.71
C ILE A 3 6.81 -1.02 5.15
N ASN A 4 7.27 0.24 5.18
CA ASN A 4 6.45 1.39 5.50
C ASN A 4 6.07 2.12 4.22
N MET A 5 4.78 2.07 3.85
CA MET A 5 4.22 2.77 2.70
C MET A 5 3.63 4.10 3.17
N LYS A 6 4.47 5.15 3.22
CA LYS A 6 4.08 6.49 3.65
C LYS A 6 3.34 7.23 2.55
N PHE A 7 2.09 7.60 2.80
CA PHE A 7 1.30 8.33 1.80
C PHE A 7 1.89 9.71 1.53
N THR A 8 1.90 10.09 0.25
CA THR A 8 2.21 11.47 -0.16
C THR A 8 1.08 12.41 0.29
N SER A 9 1.27 13.73 0.23
CA SER A 9 0.21 14.68 0.57
C SER A 9 -1.07 14.44 -0.24
N LYS A 10 -0.96 14.13 -1.54
CA LYS A 10 -2.11 13.76 -2.38
C LYS A 10 -2.67 12.37 -2.03
N GLY A 11 -1.79 11.44 -1.64
CA GLY A 11 -2.19 10.12 -1.15
C GLY A 11 -3.04 10.21 0.13
N LYS A 12 -2.64 11.06 1.08
CA LYS A 12 -3.38 11.30 2.33
C LYS A 12 -4.81 11.78 2.06
N VAL A 13 -4.96 12.80 1.21
CA VAL A 13 -6.29 13.29 0.78
C VAL A 13 -7.12 12.18 0.11
N ALA A 14 -6.49 11.30 -0.67
CA ALA A 14 -7.20 10.21 -1.32
C ALA A 14 -7.73 9.18 -0.31
N ILE A 15 -6.94 8.81 0.70
CA ILE A 15 -7.33 7.80 1.70
C ILE A 15 -8.35 8.32 2.72
N GLU A 16 -8.46 9.63 2.94
CA GLU A 16 -9.49 10.24 3.80
C GLU A 16 -10.93 9.92 3.33
N ASN A 17 -11.09 9.51 2.07
CA ASN A 17 -12.37 9.10 1.50
C ASN A 17 -12.68 7.60 1.74
N PHE A 18 -11.87 6.90 2.54
CA PHE A 18 -12.00 5.48 2.84
C PHE A 18 -11.94 5.27 4.34
N ASN A 19 -12.69 4.28 4.83
CA ASN A 19 -12.50 3.81 6.19
C ASN A 19 -11.31 2.82 6.27
N ASN A 20 -10.89 2.50 7.49
CA ASN A 20 -9.71 1.66 7.72
C ASN A 20 -9.87 0.23 7.15
N GLU A 21 -11.07 -0.36 7.26
CA GLU A 21 -11.36 -1.69 6.73
C GLU A 21 -11.27 -1.72 5.19
N GLU A 22 -11.80 -0.70 4.52
CA GLU A 22 -11.71 -0.56 3.06
C GLU A 22 -10.25 -0.43 2.62
N LEU A 23 -9.43 0.34 3.34
CA LEU A 23 -8.01 0.49 3.03
C LEU A 23 -7.26 -0.83 3.21
N LEU A 24 -7.48 -1.53 4.32
CA LEU A 24 -6.90 -2.86 4.54
C LEU A 24 -7.30 -3.85 3.43
N GLU A 25 -8.57 -3.89 3.06
CA GLU A 25 -9.06 -4.77 2.01
C GLU A 25 -8.44 -4.44 0.65
N ILE A 26 -8.34 -3.15 0.31
CA ILE A 26 -7.67 -2.70 -0.93
C ILE A 26 -6.23 -3.17 -0.94
N PHE A 27 -5.43 -2.81 0.08
CA PHE A 27 -4.01 -3.15 0.10
C PHE A 27 -3.80 -4.67 0.08
N ALA A 28 -4.51 -5.42 0.91
CA ALA A 28 -4.42 -6.89 0.94
C ALA A 28 -4.79 -7.53 -0.42
N ARG A 29 -5.85 -7.06 -1.08
CA ARG A 29 -6.28 -7.59 -2.40
C ARG A 29 -5.24 -7.34 -3.48
N TYR A 30 -4.72 -6.12 -3.58
CA TYR A 30 -3.76 -5.74 -4.62
C TYR A 30 -2.40 -6.39 -4.38
N ILE A 31 -1.94 -6.46 -3.12
CA ILE A 31 -0.73 -7.19 -2.74
C ILE A 31 -0.86 -8.67 -3.11
N LYS A 32 -1.94 -9.34 -2.69
CA LYS A 32 -2.18 -10.75 -3.00
C LYS A 32 -2.20 -11.04 -4.51
N THR A 33 -2.73 -10.11 -5.29
CA THR A 33 -2.74 -10.23 -6.76
C THR A 33 -1.33 -10.10 -7.33
N LEU A 34 -0.59 -9.10 -6.86
CA LEU A 34 0.75 -8.79 -7.36
C LEU A 34 1.78 -9.86 -6.96
N SER A 35 1.68 -10.40 -5.73
CA SER A 35 2.52 -11.51 -5.25
C SER A 35 2.38 -12.80 -6.07
N LYS A 36 1.39 -12.92 -6.97
CA LYS A 36 1.35 -14.04 -7.94
C LYS A 36 2.36 -13.89 -9.07
N LYS A 37 2.84 -12.67 -9.33
CA LYS A 37 3.81 -12.36 -10.39
C LYS A 37 5.24 -12.25 -9.87
N TYR A 38 5.40 -12.09 -8.56
CA TYR A 38 6.68 -11.85 -7.90
C TYR A 38 6.91 -12.93 -6.84
N ASP A 39 8.12 -13.46 -6.76
CA ASP A 39 8.50 -14.45 -5.73
C ASP A 39 8.75 -13.73 -4.40
N ILE A 40 7.65 -13.39 -3.71
CA ILE A 40 7.61 -12.66 -2.45
C ILE A 40 6.30 -12.93 -1.71
N GLU A 41 6.38 -13.12 -0.40
CA GLU A 41 5.21 -13.15 0.49
C GLU A 41 5.09 -11.81 1.21
N VAL A 42 3.92 -11.18 1.11
CA VAL A 42 3.66 -9.87 1.73
C VAL A 42 2.30 -9.90 2.42
N ASP A 43 2.28 -9.46 3.68
CA ASP A 43 1.06 -9.31 4.50
C ASP A 43 0.90 -7.86 4.99
N VAL A 44 -0.33 -7.48 5.32
CA VAL A 44 -0.68 -6.17 5.89
C VAL A 44 -1.38 -6.45 7.23
N PRO A 45 -0.63 -6.57 8.34
CA PRO A 45 -1.18 -7.02 9.60
C PRO A 45 -2.11 -5.96 10.21
N LEU A 46 -3.33 -6.37 10.59
CA LEU A 46 -4.35 -5.48 11.20
C LEU A 46 -3.81 -4.76 12.44
N GLU A 47 -3.05 -5.47 13.26
CA GLU A 47 -2.45 -4.97 14.50
C GLU A 47 -1.50 -3.78 14.29
N GLU A 48 -0.83 -3.68 13.15
CA GLU A 48 0.04 -2.55 12.81
C GLU A 48 -0.66 -1.45 11.99
N ASN A 49 -1.94 -1.64 11.65
CA ASN A 49 -2.69 -0.81 10.71
C ASN A 49 -4.08 -0.45 11.25
N GLN A 50 -4.19 -0.15 12.54
CA GLN A 50 -5.46 0.19 13.19
C GLN A 50 -5.99 1.60 12.82
N ASN A 51 -5.11 2.51 12.40
CA ASN A 51 -5.46 3.90 12.07
C ASN A 51 -4.70 4.45 10.85
N ILE A 52 -4.84 3.79 9.69
CA ILE A 52 -4.10 4.11 8.46
C ILE A 52 -4.22 5.59 8.06
N VAL A 53 -5.42 6.17 8.19
CA VAL A 53 -5.66 7.58 7.82
C VAL A 53 -4.92 8.53 8.76
N GLY A 54 -5.00 8.30 10.08
CA GLY A 54 -4.32 9.14 11.06
C GLY A 54 -2.80 9.01 11.00
N ASP A 55 -2.30 7.78 10.85
CA ASP A 55 -0.86 7.51 10.76
C ASP A 55 -0.28 7.96 9.42
N GLY A 56 -1.13 8.02 8.39
CA GLY A 56 -0.75 8.39 7.04
C GLY A 56 0.24 7.42 6.42
N ALA A 57 0.16 6.14 6.81
CA ALA A 57 0.97 5.05 6.30
C ALA A 57 0.24 3.71 6.35
N VAL A 58 0.64 2.79 5.48
CA VAL A 58 0.32 1.36 5.62
C VAL A 58 1.62 0.61 5.91
N ILE A 59 1.60 -0.26 6.91
CA ILE A 59 2.71 -1.12 7.26
C ILE A 59 2.45 -2.51 6.68
N ALA A 60 3.41 -3.02 5.93
CA ALA A 60 3.41 -4.39 5.44
C ALA A 60 4.63 -5.16 5.95
N THR A 61 4.48 -6.48 6.08
CA THR A 61 5.57 -7.39 6.40
C THR A 61 5.87 -8.23 5.16
N ALA A 62 7.14 -8.27 4.76
CA ALA A 62 7.60 -9.05 3.63
C ALA A 62 8.53 -10.19 4.09
N GLN A 63 8.30 -11.37 3.53
CA GLN A 63 9.01 -12.62 3.79
C GLN A 63 9.29 -13.36 2.47
N ASN A 64 10.20 -14.34 2.51
CA ASN A 64 10.55 -15.16 1.34
C ASN A 64 10.87 -14.34 0.08
N VAL A 65 11.53 -13.20 0.26
CA VAL A 65 11.80 -12.21 -0.80
C VAL A 65 12.87 -12.72 -1.76
N LYS A 66 12.51 -13.01 -3.00
CA LYS A 66 13.41 -13.45 -4.09
C LYS A 66 13.26 -12.61 -5.36
N CYS A 67 12.73 -11.39 -5.21
CA CYS A 67 12.55 -10.43 -6.29
C CYS A 67 13.05 -9.04 -5.90
N ASP A 68 13.04 -8.11 -6.86
CA ASP A 68 13.32 -6.70 -6.60
C ASP A 68 12.14 -6.05 -5.84
N VAL A 69 12.37 -5.74 -4.56
CA VAL A 69 11.34 -5.21 -3.65
C VAL A 69 10.87 -3.83 -4.09
N GLU A 70 11.79 -2.96 -4.54
CA GLU A 70 11.44 -1.61 -4.97
C GLU A 70 10.50 -1.63 -6.18
N THR A 71 10.75 -2.52 -7.14
CA THR A 71 9.92 -2.72 -8.33
C THR A 71 8.54 -3.24 -7.94
N PHE A 72 8.46 -4.21 -7.02
CA PHE A 72 7.19 -4.70 -6.50
C PHE A 72 6.33 -3.56 -5.93
N PHE A 73 6.87 -2.78 -4.98
CA PHE A 73 6.10 -1.71 -4.33
C PHE A 73 5.81 -0.52 -5.26
N LYS A 74 6.65 -0.30 -6.28
CA LYS A 74 6.38 0.68 -7.34
C LYS A 74 5.23 0.25 -8.25
N GLU A 75 5.11 -1.03 -8.60
CA GLU A 75 3.95 -1.57 -9.32
C GLU A 75 2.69 -1.51 -8.44
N LEU A 76 2.80 -1.91 -7.17
CA LEU A 76 1.70 -1.83 -6.21
C LEU A 76 1.13 -0.40 -6.11
N GLY A 77 2.00 0.62 -6.05
CA GLY A 77 1.57 2.02 -6.00
C GLY A 77 0.81 2.47 -7.26
N ARG A 78 1.10 1.88 -8.43
CA ARG A 78 0.36 2.14 -9.68
C ARG A 78 -1.01 1.47 -9.67
N ASP A 79 -1.08 0.26 -9.13
CA ASP A 79 -2.34 -0.49 -9.08
C ASP A 79 -3.31 0.10 -8.04
N ILE A 80 -2.83 0.40 -6.83
CA ILE A 80 -3.64 1.00 -5.76
C ILE A 80 -4.12 2.42 -6.12
N LYS A 81 -3.39 3.14 -6.97
CA LYS A 81 -3.83 4.44 -7.47
C LYS A 81 -5.20 4.35 -8.17
N VAL A 82 -5.55 3.24 -8.81
CA VAL A 82 -6.79 3.08 -9.57
C VAL A 82 -8.04 3.23 -8.68
N PRO A 83 -8.25 2.43 -7.61
CA PRO A 83 -9.40 2.58 -6.73
C PRO A 83 -9.40 3.93 -5.99
N LEU A 84 -8.24 4.40 -5.52
CA LEU A 84 -8.14 5.67 -4.80
C LEU A 84 -8.52 6.86 -5.68
N LYS A 85 -8.01 6.90 -6.91
CA LYS A 85 -8.34 7.95 -7.89
C LYS A 85 -9.83 7.95 -8.23
N LYS A 86 -10.44 6.76 -8.37
CA LYS A 86 -11.86 6.63 -8.71
C LYS A 86 -12.76 7.30 -7.68
N ARG A 87 -12.44 7.16 -6.38
CA ARG A 87 -13.22 7.79 -5.31
C ARG A 87 -12.87 9.27 -5.12
N LEU A 88 -11.60 9.65 -5.28
CA LEU A 88 -11.16 11.05 -5.18
C LEU A 88 -11.76 11.95 -6.29
N GLY A 89 -12.06 11.40 -7.47
CA GLY A 89 -12.65 12.15 -8.58
C GLY A 89 -11.68 13.12 -9.29
N GLY A 90 -10.37 12.99 -9.08
CA GLY A 90 -9.37 13.95 -9.54
C GLY A 90 -8.05 13.36 -10.05
N LYS A 91 -7.02 14.21 -10.16
CA LYS A 91 -5.66 13.78 -10.50
C LYS A 91 -4.97 13.23 -9.23
N LEU A 92 -4.61 11.95 -9.28
CA LEU A 92 -3.76 11.31 -8.27
C LEU A 92 -2.43 10.92 -8.93
N GLU A 93 -1.31 11.38 -8.37
CA GLU A 93 0.05 11.05 -8.82
C GLU A 93 0.55 9.82 -8.04
N ASN A 94 1.76 9.86 -7.49
CA ASN A 94 2.29 8.79 -6.65
C ASN A 94 1.53 8.75 -5.32
N VAL A 95 1.03 7.57 -4.97
CA VAL A 95 0.19 7.36 -3.79
C VAL A 95 1.02 7.39 -2.51
N PHE A 96 2.13 6.66 -2.49
CA PHE A 96 3.01 6.54 -1.34
C PHE A 96 4.49 6.49 -1.75
N LYS A 97 5.36 6.65 -0.76
CA LYS A 97 6.78 6.32 -0.82
C LYS A 97 7.02 5.10 0.07
N THR A 98 7.93 4.24 -0.36
CA THR A 98 8.29 3.04 0.38
C THR A 98 9.56 3.29 1.18
N GLU A 99 9.54 2.95 2.46
CA GLU A 99 10.71 2.85 3.32
C GLU A 99 10.83 1.42 3.81
N ILE A 100 12.02 0.84 3.63
CA ILE A 100 12.30 -0.54 4.03
C ILE A 100 13.08 -0.49 5.34
N THR A 101 12.66 -1.28 6.32
CA THR A 101 13.35 -1.45 7.60
C THR A 101 13.63 -2.93 7.81
N GLU A 102 14.89 -3.26 8.09
CA GLU A 102 15.35 -4.63 8.37
C GLU A 102 14.95 -5.08 9.77
#